data_AF-A0A1G6Q112-F1
#
_entry.id   AF-A0A1G6Q112-F1
#
_cell.length_a   1.000
_cell.length_b   1.000
_cell.length_c   1.000
_cell.angle_alpha   90.00
_cell.angle_beta   90.00
_cell.angle_gamma   90.00
#
_symmetry.space_group_name_H-M   'P 1'
#
loop_
_entity.id
_entity.type
_entity.pdbx_description
1 polymer ?
#
loop_
_entity_poly.entity_id
_entity_poly.type
_entity_poly.pdbx_seq_one_letter_code
_entity_poly.pdbx_strand_id
1 'polypeptide(L)'
;MKAVLVALALIGASACWAQASAPAPSAHQHHVETVDDRVKELHAELKITPAEEEQWAKVADVMRNNAKTIDGLLEQRHDNARKQTAVENLQSWNDIAQAHAEGSKALLDAFSALYADMPASQKQLADAAFRPEQAHAK
;
A
#
# COMPACT_ATOMS: atom_id res chain seq x y z
N MET A 1 4.12 13.80 32.98
CA MET A 1 5.44 14.37 33.35
C MET A 1 5.64 15.61 32.48
N LYS A 2 6.01 16.74 33.09
CA LYS A 2 6.04 18.07 32.48
C LYS A 2 7.21 18.19 31.50
N ALA A 3 6.95 18.57 30.26
CA ALA A 3 7.98 18.98 29.31
C ALA A 3 8.36 20.44 29.62
N VAL A 4 9.64 20.68 29.91
CA VAL A 4 10.20 22.03 30.04
C VAL A 4 10.93 22.33 28.73
N LEU A 5 10.33 23.18 27.91
CA LEU A 5 10.97 23.91 26.82
C LEU A 5 11.45 25.24 27.37
N VAL A 6 12.75 25.52 27.27
CA VAL A 6 13.28 26.86 27.42
C VAL A 6 14.17 27.13 26.21
N ALA A 7 13.70 28.01 25.32
CA ALA A 7 14.54 28.71 24.39
C ALA A 7 14.15 30.19 24.46
N LEU A 8 15.06 30.97 25.05
CA LEU A 8 14.99 32.41 25.21
C LEU A 8 15.35 33.05 23.85
N ALA A 9 14.43 33.81 23.24
CA ALA A 9 14.71 34.62 22.06
C ALA A 9 14.22 36.06 22.30
N LEU A 10 15.09 37.01 21.94
CA LEU A 10 15.01 38.44 22.23
C LEU A 10 14.02 39.19 21.34
N ILE A 11 13.20 40.02 21.99
CA ILE A 11 12.51 41.27 21.64
C ILE A 11 12.57 41.75 20.17
N GLY A 12 11.38 41.96 19.59
CA GLY A 12 11.11 42.92 18.51
C GLY A 12 9.61 43.17 18.36
N ALA A 13 9.11 44.33 18.82
CA ALA A 13 7.71 44.71 18.75
C ALA A 13 7.36 45.41 17.43
N SER A 14 6.29 44.98 16.75
CA SER A 14 5.40 45.83 15.95
C SER A 14 4.12 45.07 15.64
N ALA A 15 2.99 45.71 15.95
CA ALA A 15 1.65 45.25 15.67
C ALA A 15 1.31 45.46 14.18
N CYS A 16 0.79 44.44 13.53
CA CYS A 16 -0.24 44.57 12.50
C CYS A 16 -1.04 43.27 12.44
N TRP A 17 -2.35 43.43 12.51
CA TRP A 17 -3.33 42.36 12.56
C TRP A 17 -3.50 41.69 11.20
N ALA A 18 -3.74 40.37 11.26
CA ALA A 18 -4.48 39.55 10.30
C ALA A 18 -3.99 39.53 8.83
N GLN A 19 -3.01 38.66 8.55
CA GLN A 19 -2.92 38.06 7.22
C GLN A 19 -4.03 37.02 7.10
N ALA A 20 -4.94 37.23 6.15
CA ALA A 20 -6.03 36.32 5.83
C ALA A 20 -5.48 34.94 5.44
N SER A 21 -5.66 33.96 6.31
CA SER A 21 -5.50 32.55 5.94
C SER A 21 -6.76 32.13 5.19
N ALA A 22 -6.71 32.18 3.85
CA ALA A 22 -7.66 31.43 3.04
C ALA A 22 -7.56 29.94 3.43
N PRO A 23 -8.67 29.20 3.53
CA PRO A 23 -8.60 27.76 3.77
C PRO A 23 -7.87 27.12 2.61
N ALA A 24 -6.76 26.42 2.89
CA ALA A 24 -6.10 25.58 1.91
C ALA A 24 -7.10 24.51 1.43
N PRO A 25 -7.28 24.31 0.12
CA PRO A 25 -8.17 23.28 -0.36
C PRO A 25 -7.52 21.91 -0.21
N SER A 26 -8.41 20.92 -0.07
CA SER A 26 -8.19 19.51 -0.33
C SER A 26 -7.54 18.72 0.80
N ALA A 27 -8.36 18.42 1.81
CA ALA A 27 -8.37 17.07 2.36
C ALA A 27 -8.44 16.11 1.16
N HIS A 28 -7.31 15.47 0.84
CA HIS A 28 -7.30 14.35 -0.08
C HIS A 28 -8.17 13.31 0.60
N GLN A 29 -9.38 13.11 0.08
CA GLN A 29 -10.20 12.00 0.48
C GLN A 29 -9.35 10.76 0.18
N HIS A 30 -8.83 10.12 1.22
CA HIS A 30 -8.15 8.85 1.08
C HIS A 30 -9.21 7.87 0.60
N HIS A 31 -9.37 7.75 -0.71
CA HIS A 31 -10.08 6.63 -1.30
C HIS A 31 -9.38 5.38 -0.79
N VAL A 32 -10.10 4.54 -0.06
CA VAL A 32 -9.57 3.22 0.32
C VAL A 32 -9.60 2.41 -0.96
N GLU A 33 -8.47 2.38 -1.65
CA GLU A 33 -8.29 1.60 -2.87
C GLU A 33 -8.51 0.12 -2.55
N THR A 34 -9.47 -0.50 -3.21
CA THR A 34 -9.73 -1.94 -3.04
C THR A 34 -8.79 -2.76 -3.92
N VAL A 35 -8.63 -4.05 -3.61
CA VAL A 35 -7.86 -4.96 -4.48
C VAL A 35 -8.42 -5.02 -5.90
N ASP A 36 -9.74 -4.90 -6.07
CA ASP A 36 -10.37 -4.88 -7.39
C ASP A 36 -10.14 -3.56 -8.13
N ASP A 37 -10.08 -2.43 -7.43
CA ASP A 37 -9.67 -1.15 -8.01
C ASP A 37 -8.23 -1.25 -8.53
N ARG A 38 -7.31 -1.79 -7.71
CA ARG A 38 -5.91 -1.99 -8.09
C ARG A 38 -5.75 -2.93 -9.29
N VAL A 39 -6.48 -4.04 -9.29
CA VAL A 39 -6.48 -4.98 -10.42
C VAL A 39 -6.97 -4.26 -11.69
N LYS A 40 -8.06 -3.50 -11.60
CA LYS A 40 -8.59 -2.77 -12.75
C LYS A 40 -7.60 -1.71 -13.26
N GLU A 41 -6.97 -0.96 -12.36
CA GLU A 41 -5.97 0.04 -12.70
C GLU A 41 -4.77 -0.59 -13.40
N LEU A 42 -4.16 -1.62 -12.80
CA LEU A 42 -3.02 -2.32 -13.41
C LEU A 42 -3.37 -2.95 -14.76
N HIS A 43 -4.56 -3.54 -14.93
CA HIS A 43 -4.99 -4.06 -16.23
C HIS A 43 -4.94 -2.98 -17.32
N ALA A 44 -5.45 -1.79 -17.00
CA ALA A 44 -5.48 -0.66 -17.90
C ALA A 44 -4.08 -0.06 -18.14
N GLU A 45 -3.30 0.16 -17.08
CA GLU A 45 -1.94 0.72 -17.15
C GLU A 45 -1.00 -0.16 -17.97
N LEU A 46 -1.09 -1.48 -17.75
CA LEU A 46 -0.29 -2.48 -18.44
C LEU A 46 -0.83 -2.78 -19.84
N LYS A 47 -1.98 -2.21 -20.23
CA LYS A 47 -2.59 -2.42 -21.56
C LYS A 47 -2.71 -3.90 -21.92
N ILE A 48 -3.19 -4.70 -20.97
CA ILE A 48 -3.39 -6.14 -21.15
C ILE A 48 -4.20 -6.40 -22.42
N THR A 49 -3.68 -7.28 -23.26
CA THR A 49 -4.29 -7.61 -24.55
C THR A 49 -5.22 -8.83 -24.43
N PRO A 50 -6.14 -9.06 -25.38
CA PRO A 50 -6.98 -10.25 -25.38
C PRO A 50 -6.22 -11.59 -25.32
N ALA A 51 -4.97 -11.63 -25.81
CA ALA A 51 -4.12 -12.81 -25.76
C ALA A 51 -3.51 -13.05 -24.37
N GLU A 52 -3.40 -12.01 -23.55
CA GLU A 52 -2.81 -12.05 -22.21
C GLU A 52 -3.86 -12.24 -21.10
N GLU A 53 -5.15 -12.10 -21.40
CA GLU A 53 -6.25 -12.14 -20.41
C GLU A 53 -6.24 -13.38 -19.52
N GLU A 54 -5.90 -14.55 -20.06
CA GLU A 54 -5.81 -15.78 -19.25
C GLU A 54 -4.68 -15.71 -18.21
N GLN A 55 -3.54 -15.13 -18.58
CA GLN A 55 -2.40 -14.96 -17.67
C GLN A 55 -2.69 -13.83 -16.67
N TRP A 56 -3.31 -12.75 -17.15
CA TRP A 56 -3.76 -11.66 -16.29
C TRP A 56 -4.76 -12.13 -15.23
N ALA A 57 -5.73 -12.96 -15.59
CA ALA A 57 -6.70 -13.52 -14.64
C ALA A 57 -6.00 -14.26 -13.48
N LYS A 58 -4.92 -14.99 -13.77
CA LYS A 58 -4.10 -15.67 -12.74
C LYS A 58 -3.42 -14.67 -11.80
N VAL A 59 -2.87 -13.57 -12.34
CA VAL A 59 -2.29 -12.49 -11.52
C VAL A 59 -3.36 -11.86 -10.63
N ALA A 60 -4.50 -11.50 -11.21
CA ALA A 60 -5.60 -10.87 -10.49
C ALA A 60 -6.15 -11.78 -9.37
N ASP A 61 -6.28 -13.08 -9.63
CA ASP A 61 -6.71 -14.05 -8.62
C ASP A 61 -5.71 -14.17 -7.48
N VAL A 62 -4.40 -14.16 -7.77
CA VAL A 62 -3.38 -14.14 -6.72
C VAL A 62 -3.50 -12.87 -5.87
N MET A 63 -3.67 -11.70 -6.49
CA MET A 63 -3.86 -10.43 -5.75
C MET A 63 -5.07 -10.50 -4.81
N ARG A 64 -6.23 -10.97 -5.31
CA ARG A 64 -7.46 -11.11 -4.52
C ARG A 64 -7.31 -12.13 -3.39
N ASN A 65 -6.71 -13.27 -3.67
CA ASN A 65 -6.48 -14.31 -2.68
C ASN A 65 -5.53 -13.85 -1.58
N ASN A 66 -4.46 -13.13 -1.94
CA ASN A 66 -3.53 -12.54 -0.99
C ASN A 66 -4.23 -11.53 -0.08
N ALA A 67 -5.02 -10.60 -0.66
CA ALA A 67 -5.79 -9.63 0.10
C ALA A 67 -6.74 -10.32 1.08
N LYS A 68 -7.54 -11.29 0.60
CA LYS A 68 -8.47 -12.06 1.44
C LYS A 68 -7.77 -12.79 2.59
N THR A 69 -6.61 -13.40 2.33
CA THR A 69 -5.85 -14.12 3.37
C THR A 69 -5.35 -13.16 4.45
N ILE A 70 -4.74 -12.03 4.05
CA ILE A 70 -4.23 -11.05 5.00
C ILE A 70 -5.36 -10.39 5.79
N ASP A 71 -6.45 -10.01 5.13
CA ASP A 71 -7.64 -9.42 5.78
C ASP A 71 -8.23 -10.38 6.82
N GLY A 72 -8.38 -11.67 6.47
CA GLY A 72 -8.88 -12.69 7.39
C GLY A 72 -7.98 -12.90 8.61
N LEU A 73 -6.65 -12.90 8.42
CA LEU A 73 -5.70 -13.01 9.54
C LEU A 73 -5.73 -11.77 10.44
N LEU A 74 -5.86 -10.58 9.86
CA LEU A 74 -5.99 -9.33 10.60
C LEU A 74 -7.30 -9.27 11.39
N GLU A 75 -8.41 -9.71 10.81
CA GLU A 75 -9.71 -9.83 11.49
C GLU A 75 -9.65 -10.86 12.63
N GLN A 76 -9.06 -12.04 12.39
CA GLN A 76 -8.85 -13.04 13.44
C GLN A 76 -8.00 -12.49 14.59
N ARG A 77 -6.94 -11.75 14.28
CA ARG A 77 -6.11 -11.10 15.30
C ARG A 77 -6.89 -10.03 16.05
N HIS A 78 -7.65 -9.22 15.30
CA HIS A 78 -8.83 -8.47 15.70
C HIS A 78 -9.53 -9.01 16.95
N ASP A 79 -10.27 -10.07 16.68
CA ASP A 79 -11.29 -10.65 17.57
C ASP A 79 -10.71 -11.41 18.76
N ASN A 80 -9.43 -11.75 18.65
CA ASN A 80 -8.68 -12.51 19.65
C ASN A 80 -7.71 -11.66 20.48
N ALA A 81 -7.56 -10.37 20.18
CA ALA A 81 -6.59 -9.47 20.81
C ALA A 81 -6.64 -9.41 22.35
N ARG A 82 -7.80 -9.70 22.95
CA ARG A 82 -8.00 -9.73 24.42
C ARG A 82 -8.08 -11.14 25.02
N LYS A 83 -8.08 -12.19 24.19
CA LYS A 83 -8.35 -13.58 24.59
C LYS A 83 -7.10 -14.46 24.55
N GLN A 84 -6.11 -14.10 23.74
CA GLN A 84 -4.89 -14.87 23.53
C GLN A 84 -3.83 -14.63 24.62
N THR A 85 -3.06 -15.68 24.89
CA THR A 85 -1.79 -15.61 25.62
C THR A 85 -0.74 -14.83 24.83
N ALA A 86 0.38 -14.47 25.48
CA ALA A 86 1.49 -13.77 24.82
C ALA A 86 2.07 -14.59 23.65
N VAL A 87 2.18 -15.91 23.78
CA VAL A 87 2.71 -16.79 22.73
C VAL A 87 1.77 -16.85 21.54
N GLU A 88 0.47 -17.02 21.77
CA GLU A 88 -0.55 -17.02 20.70
C GLU A 88 -0.61 -15.67 19.97
N ASN A 89 -0.39 -14.56 20.69
CA ASN A 89 -0.30 -13.24 20.07
C ASN A 89 0.92 -13.15 19.14
N LEU A 90 2.09 -13.61 19.57
CA LEU A 90 3.29 -13.65 18.73
C LEU A 90 3.12 -14.58 17.53
N GLN A 91 2.43 -15.72 17.70
CA GLN A 91 2.11 -16.63 16.60
C GLN A 91 1.26 -15.93 15.53
N SER A 92 0.23 -15.15 15.92
CA SER A 92 -0.61 -14.42 14.95
C SER A 92 0.19 -13.45 14.06
N TRP A 93 1.24 -12.82 14.60
CA TRP A 93 2.12 -11.97 13.80
C TRP A 93 3.00 -12.77 12.86
N ASN A 94 3.52 -13.91 13.33
CA ASN A 94 4.28 -14.82 12.48
C ASN A 94 3.43 -15.33 11.31
N ASP A 95 2.18 -15.71 11.56
CA ASP A 95 1.27 -16.19 10.52
C ASP A 95 0.99 -15.11 9.46
N ILE A 96 0.78 -13.86 9.88
CA ILE A 96 0.65 -12.71 8.95
C ILE A 96 1.92 -12.52 8.12
N ALA A 97 3.09 -12.55 8.75
CA ALA A 97 4.36 -12.36 8.06
C ALA A 97 4.63 -13.50 7.06
N GLN A 98 4.31 -14.74 7.44
CA GLN A 98 4.43 -15.91 6.57
C GLN A 98 3.46 -15.80 5.38
N ALA A 99 2.19 -15.49 5.62
CA ALA A 99 1.20 -15.30 4.56
C ALA A 99 1.61 -14.18 3.60
N HIS A 100 2.21 -13.08 4.10
CA HIS A 100 2.72 -12.01 3.27
C HIS A 100 3.89 -12.47 2.38
N ALA A 101 4.82 -13.27 2.92
CA ALA A 101 5.94 -13.82 2.16
C ALA A 101 5.47 -14.80 1.08
N GLU A 102 4.57 -15.72 1.43
CA GLU A 102 3.97 -16.69 0.51
C GLU A 102 3.18 -15.98 -0.60
N GLY A 103 2.35 -15.01 -0.23
CA GLY A 103 1.59 -14.20 -1.18
C GLY A 103 2.48 -13.39 -2.12
N SER A 104 3.56 -12.79 -1.60
CA SER A 104 4.54 -12.06 -2.42
C SER A 104 5.20 -12.98 -3.44
N LYS A 105 5.56 -14.20 -3.03
CA LYS A 105 6.12 -15.20 -3.94
C LYS A 105 5.11 -15.63 -5.00
N ALA A 106 3.86 -15.91 -4.63
CA ALA A 106 2.82 -16.28 -5.58
C ALA A 106 2.57 -15.16 -6.62
N LEU A 107 2.58 -13.89 -6.18
CA LEU A 107 2.41 -12.75 -7.08
C LEU A 107 3.60 -12.61 -8.03
N LEU A 108 4.83 -12.77 -7.53
CA LEU A 108 6.03 -12.77 -8.36
C LEU A 108 5.97 -13.87 -9.41
N ASP A 109 5.63 -15.10 -9.03
CA ASP A 109 5.60 -16.25 -9.94
C ASP A 109 4.55 -16.03 -11.05
N ALA A 110 3.33 -15.60 -10.69
CA ALA A 110 2.25 -15.32 -11.67
C ALA A 110 2.59 -14.14 -12.58
N PHE A 111 3.10 -13.04 -12.02
CA PHE A 111 3.43 -11.85 -12.80
C PHE A 111 4.65 -12.08 -13.71
N SER A 112 5.63 -12.88 -13.28
CA SER A 112 6.80 -13.21 -14.11
C SER A 112 6.40 -13.98 -15.38
N ALA A 113 5.41 -14.87 -15.28
CA ALA A 113 4.87 -15.58 -16.44
C ALA A 113 4.22 -14.61 -17.44
N LEU A 114 3.35 -13.70 -16.94
CA LEU A 114 2.74 -12.66 -17.76
C LEU A 114 3.79 -11.73 -18.40
N TYR A 115 4.74 -11.25 -17.60
CA TYR A 115 5.78 -10.34 -18.04
C TYR A 115 6.66 -10.97 -19.13
N ALA A 116 6.93 -12.27 -19.09
CA ALA A 116 7.75 -12.93 -20.11
C ALA A 116 7.19 -12.75 -21.53
N ASP A 117 5.87 -12.85 -21.67
CA ASP A 117 5.15 -12.79 -22.95
C ASP A 117 4.83 -11.36 -23.42
N MET A 118 4.97 -10.37 -22.53
CA MET A 118 4.74 -8.96 -22.87
C MET A 118 5.74 -8.43 -23.92
N PRO A 119 5.28 -7.61 -24.89
CA PRO A 119 6.16 -6.87 -25.79
C PRO A 119 6.97 -5.80 -25.03
N ALA A 120 8.09 -5.36 -25.61
CA ALA A 120 9.02 -4.44 -24.96
C ALA A 120 8.37 -3.13 -24.46
N SER A 121 7.43 -2.57 -25.21
CA SER A 121 6.69 -1.37 -24.78
C SER A 121 5.83 -1.61 -23.53
N GLN A 122 5.27 -2.80 -23.38
CA GLN A 122 4.43 -3.16 -22.25
C GLN A 122 5.28 -3.50 -21.02
N LYS A 123 6.42 -4.16 -21.22
CA LYS A 123 7.44 -4.36 -20.17
C LYS A 123 7.88 -3.03 -19.55
N GLN A 124 8.08 -1.99 -20.36
CA GLN A 124 8.41 -0.66 -19.85
C GLN A 124 7.29 -0.04 -19.00
N LEU A 125 6.02 -0.26 -19.36
CA LEU A 125 4.87 0.18 -18.57
C LEU A 125 4.83 -0.58 -17.24
N ALA A 126 5.02 -1.90 -17.26
CA ALA A 126 5.13 -2.72 -16.06
C ALA A 126 6.27 -2.26 -15.15
N ASP A 127 7.47 -2.08 -15.69
CA ASP A 127 8.62 -1.62 -14.91
C ASP A 127 8.38 -0.25 -14.26
N ALA A 128 7.59 0.62 -14.90
CA ALA A 128 7.22 1.92 -14.34
C ALA A 128 6.15 1.80 -13.25
N ALA A 129 5.10 0.99 -13.47
CA ALA A 129 4.00 0.78 -12.53
C ALA A 129 4.45 0.14 -11.20
N PHE A 130 5.54 -0.63 -11.22
CA PHE A 130 6.10 -1.29 -10.04
C PHE A 130 7.36 -0.61 -9.48
N ARG A 131 7.80 0.53 -10.04
CA ARG A 131 8.87 1.30 -9.41
C ARG A 131 8.35 1.93 -8.12
N PRO A 132 9.14 1.93 -7.05
CA PRO A 132 8.82 2.77 -5.90
C PRO A 132 8.78 4.22 -6.39
N GLU A 133 7.73 4.97 -6.02
CA GLU A 133 7.79 6.42 -6.13
C GLU A 133 9.06 6.87 -5.42
N GLN A 134 9.85 7.73 -6.07
CA GLN A 134 11.10 8.21 -5.51
C GLN A 134 10.83 8.69 -4.08
N ALA A 135 11.37 7.98 -3.09
CA ALA A 135 11.39 8.46 -1.73
C ALA A 135 11.99 9.87 -1.80
N HIS A 136 11.20 10.90 -1.49
CA HIS A 136 11.67 12.27 -1.46
C HIS A 136 12.91 12.31 -0.56
N ALA A 137 14.09 12.33 -1.17
CA ALA A 137 15.32 12.62 -0.49
C ALA A 137 15.20 14.06 0.01
N LYS A 138 15.08 14.20 1.33
CA LYS A 138 15.31 15.46 2.05
C LYS A 138 16.53 15.28 2.93
#